data_AF-A0A7S1FFR1-F1
#
_entry.id   AF-A0A7S1FFR1-F1
#
_cell.length_a   1.000
_cell.length_b   1.000
_cell.length_c   1.000
_cell.angle_alpha   90.00
_cell.angle_beta   90.00
_cell.angle_gamma   90.00
#
_symmetry.space_group_name_H-M   'P 1'
#
loop_
_entity.id
_entity.type
_entity.pdbx_description
1 polymer ?
#
loop_
_entity_poly.entity_id
_entity_poly.type
_entity_poly.pdbx_seq_one_letter_code
_entity_poly.pdbx_strand_id
1 'polypeptide(L)'
;GQSRPVMNLLERVLNVCACRHVDEVIIDAPLTVTEEMLATMRISVVVCTGNRENYSVPERLEILREVPAVKLTAETIATRIGQDRDLYVARNMARPVVPAQC
;
A
#
# COMPACT_ATOMS: atom_id res chain seq x y z
N GLY A 1 -1.42 -9.49 -16.07
CA GLY A 1 -0.37 -8.47 -16.06
C GLY A 1 -0.45 -7.71 -14.76
N GLN A 2 0.63 -7.69 -13.99
CA GLN A 2 0.64 -7.05 -12.66
C GLN A 2 0.60 -5.53 -12.80
N SER A 3 -0.58 -4.93 -12.76
CA SER A 3 -0.72 -3.48 -12.63
C SER A 3 -0.63 -3.13 -11.13
N ARG A 4 0.59 -3.17 -10.61
CA ARG A 4 0.94 -2.54 -9.33
C ARG A 4 1.42 -1.12 -9.65
N PRO A 5 0.99 -0.08 -8.92
CA PRO A 5 -0.12 0.00 -7.97
C PRO A 5 -1.50 0.11 -8.67
N VAL A 6 -2.55 -0.43 -8.02
CA VAL A 6 -3.95 -0.36 -8.53
C VAL A 6 -4.49 1.07 -8.45
N MET A 7 -4.11 1.80 -7.41
CA MET A 7 -4.43 3.21 -7.22
C MET A 7 -3.28 4.08 -7.73
N ASN A 8 -3.62 5.15 -8.42
CA ASN A 8 -2.64 6.14 -8.86
C ASN A 8 -2.04 6.91 -7.64
N LEU A 9 -1.01 7.72 -7.89
CA LEU A 9 -0.33 8.46 -6.82
C LEU A 9 -1.28 9.41 -6.06
N LEU A 10 -2.13 10.14 -6.77
CA LEU A 10 -3.03 11.13 -6.16
C LEU A 10 -4.12 10.47 -5.31
N GLU A 11 -4.69 9.36 -5.77
CA GLU A 11 -5.64 8.55 -4.99
C GLU A 11 -5.00 8.04 -3.70
N ARG A 12 -3.73 7.62 -3.77
CA ARG A 12 -2.98 7.19 -2.59
C ARG A 12 -2.71 8.34 -1.62
N VAL A 13 -2.39 9.53 -2.12
CA VAL A 13 -2.23 10.73 -1.29
C VAL A 13 -3.52 11.03 -0.54
N LEU A 14 -4.68 11.05 -1.23
CA LEU A 14 -5.98 11.28 -0.60
C LEU A 14 -6.29 10.24 0.48
N ASN A 15 -5.99 8.96 0.25
CA ASN A 15 -6.17 7.91 1.24
C ASN A 15 -5.31 8.11 2.49
N VAL A 16 -4.06 8.57 2.33
CA VAL A 16 -3.15 8.83 3.45
C VAL A 16 -3.58 10.10 4.21
N CYS A 17 -4.01 11.17 3.52
CA CYS A 17 -4.55 12.37 4.15
C CYS A 17 -5.83 12.11 4.96
N ALA A 18 -6.63 11.11 4.58
CA ALA A 18 -7.80 10.69 5.34
C ALA A 18 -7.47 9.88 6.61
N CYS A 19 -6.20 9.53 6.83
CA CYS A 19 -5.79 8.78 8.01
C CYS A 19 -5.74 9.69 9.25
N ARG A 20 -6.41 9.28 10.34
CA ARG A 20 -6.46 10.01 11.62
C ARG A 20 -5.09 10.41 12.18
N HIS A 21 -4.06 9.62 11.90
CA HIS A 21 -2.73 9.77 12.50
C HIS A 21 -1.77 10.61 11.64
N VAL A 22 -2.22 11.09 10.48
CA VAL A 22 -1.37 11.81 9.53
C VAL A 22 -1.66 13.30 9.62
N ASP A 23 -0.61 14.08 9.85
CA ASP A 23 -0.67 15.55 9.83
C ASP A 23 -0.30 16.11 8.45
N GLU A 24 0.73 15.55 7.80
CA GLU A 24 1.25 16.03 6.52
C GLU A 24 1.70 14.86 5.62
N VAL A 25 1.63 15.06 4.30
CA VAL A 25 2.02 14.07 3.29
C VAL A 25 3.01 14.69 2.32
N ILE A 26 4.21 14.10 2.22
CA ILE A 26 5.20 14.45 1.21
C ILE A 26 4.88 13.69 -0.08
N ILE A 27 4.49 14.42 -1.12
CA ILE A 27 4.22 13.86 -2.45
C ILE A 27 5.55 13.65 -3.18
N ASP A 28 5.67 12.54 -3.90
CA ASP A 28 6.86 12.18 -4.67
C ASP A 28 8.14 12.01 -3.82
N ALA A 29 7.97 11.38 -2.65
CA ALA A 29 9.09 11.08 -1.77
C ALA A 29 10.09 10.11 -2.44
N PRO A 30 11.41 10.35 -2.30
CA PRO A 30 12.43 9.49 -2.87
C PRO A 30 12.43 8.10 -2.24
N LEU A 31 12.88 7.09 -2.99
CA LEU A 31 12.96 5.71 -2.51
C LEU A 31 13.97 5.54 -1.37
N THR A 32 15.13 6.21 -1.47
CA THR A 32 16.20 6.18 -0.47
C THR A 32 16.16 7.46 0.36
N VAL A 33 16.22 7.31 1.68
CA VAL A 33 16.23 8.45 2.61
C VAL A 33 17.61 9.10 2.62
N THR A 34 17.69 10.39 2.25
CA THR A 34 18.95 11.16 2.22
C THR A 34 19.09 12.08 3.44
N GLU A 35 20.31 12.46 3.79
CA GLU A 35 20.57 13.42 4.88
C GLU A 35 19.95 14.79 4.60
N GLU A 36 19.97 15.22 3.34
CA GLU A 36 19.35 16.48 2.90
C GLU A 36 17.84 16.49 3.14
N MET A 37 17.15 15.39 2.83
CA MET A 37 15.72 15.25 3.10
C MET A 37 15.43 15.36 4.61
N LEU A 38 16.21 14.65 5.43
CA LEU A 38 16.06 14.68 6.88
C LEU A 38 16.27 16.09 7.45
N ALA A 39 17.28 16.82 6.97
CA ALA A 39 17.57 18.18 7.40
C ALA A 39 16.50 19.18 6.94
N THR A 40 16.09 19.10 5.67
CA THR A 40 15.12 20.02 5.05
C THR A 40 13.75 19.89 5.70
N MET A 41 13.31 18.65 5.94
CA MET A 41 12.01 18.34 6.56
C MET A 41 12.07 18.29 8.09
N ARG A 42 13.27 18.48 8.68
CA ARG A 42 13.51 18.44 10.14
C ARG A 42 13.01 17.15 10.81
N ILE A 43 13.30 16.01 10.19
CA ILE A 43 12.84 14.70 10.64
C ILE A 43 13.74 14.20 11.78
N SER A 44 13.13 13.86 12.92
CA SER A 44 13.84 13.35 14.11
C SER A 44 13.73 11.84 14.30
N VAL A 45 12.73 11.19 13.69
CA VAL A 45 12.47 9.74 13.81
C VAL A 45 12.01 9.21 12.46
N VAL A 46 12.56 8.08 12.03
CA VAL A 46 12.12 7.36 10.83
C VAL A 46 11.61 5.99 11.23
N VAL A 47 10.45 5.58 10.71
CA VAL A 47 9.84 4.29 11.02
C VAL A 47 9.75 3.42 9.77
N CYS A 48 10.20 2.17 9.86
CA CYS A 48 10.08 1.18 8.80
C CYS A 48 9.39 -0.10 9.26
N THR A 49 8.83 -0.85 8.31
CA THR A 49 8.32 -2.21 8.51
C THR A 49 9.06 -3.17 7.58
N GLY A 50 9.80 -4.12 8.14
CA GLY A 50 10.52 -5.14 7.37
C GLY A 50 11.82 -4.62 6.74
N ASN A 51 11.81 -4.29 5.44
CA ASN A 51 13.04 -4.07 4.67
C ASN A 51 13.76 -2.76 5.06
N ARG A 52 15.05 -2.89 5.43
CA ARG A 52 15.93 -1.79 5.83
C ARG A 52 16.88 -1.29 4.73
N GLU A 53 16.91 -1.92 3.56
CA GLU A 53 17.88 -1.64 2.49
C GLU A 53 17.96 -0.15 2.08
N ASN A 54 16.85 0.58 2.15
CA ASN A 54 16.78 1.99 1.77
C ASN A 54 16.94 2.99 2.96
N TYR A 55 17.28 2.50 4.15
CA TYR A 55 17.27 3.27 5.41
C TYR A 55 18.66 3.36 6.09
N SER A 56 19.74 3.21 5.32
CA SER A 56 21.13 3.25 5.85
C SER A 56 21.49 4.57 6.54
N VAL A 57 21.02 5.71 6.03
CA VAL A 57 21.25 7.03 6.62
C VAL A 57 20.54 7.16 7.98
N PRO A 58 19.21 6.93 8.10
CA PRO A 58 18.53 6.90 9.39
C PRO A 58 19.12 5.91 10.40
N GLU A 59 19.62 4.76 9.94
CA GLU A 59 20.25 3.75 10.79
C GLU A 59 21.59 4.25 11.36
N ARG A 60 22.44 4.85 10.53
CA ARG A 60 23.70 5.48 10.98
C ARG A 60 23.48 6.61 11.98
N LEU A 61 22.37 7.34 11.85
CA LEU A 61 22.00 8.45 12.73
C LEU A 61 21.25 7.99 14.00
N GLU A 62 21.03 6.69 14.18
CA GLU A 62 20.31 6.11 15.33
C GLU A 62 18.86 6.59 15.52
N ILE A 63 18.24 7.10 14.45
CA ILE A 63 16.86 7.59 14.44
C ILE A 63 15.85 6.62 13.81
N LEU A 64 16.33 5.46 13.31
CA LEU A 64 15.49 4.41 12.72
C LEU A 64 14.77 3.58 13.80
N ARG A 65 13.47 3.38 13.64
CA ARG A 65 12.61 2.54 14.48
C ARG A 65 11.88 1.51 13.63
N GLU A 66 11.73 0.30 14.16
CA GLU A 66 11.02 -0.79 13.48
C GLU A 66 9.65 -1.02 14.12
N VAL A 67 8.64 -1.25 13.28
CA VAL A 67 7.28 -1.58 13.69
C VAL A 67 6.88 -2.93 13.07
N PRO A 68 6.16 -3.79 13.80
CA PRO A 68 5.74 -5.10 13.29
C PRO A 68 4.86 -4.97 12.04
N ALA A 69 5.07 -5.90 11.11
CA ALA A 69 4.28 -5.98 9.90
C ALA A 69 2.80 -6.28 10.20
N VAL A 70 1.92 -5.68 9.40
CA VAL A 70 0.46 -5.90 9.50
C VAL A 70 0.03 -7.15 8.72
N LYS A 71 -1.06 -7.79 9.19
CA LYS A 71 -1.58 -9.03 8.60
C LYS A 71 -2.25 -8.85 7.23
N LEU A 72 -2.70 -7.64 6.89
CA LEU A 72 -3.43 -7.35 5.66
C LEU A 72 -2.55 -6.55 4.70
N THR A 73 -2.30 -7.09 3.51
CA THR A 73 -1.52 -6.42 2.45
C THR A 73 -2.37 -6.19 1.21
N ALA A 74 -1.96 -5.25 0.35
CA ALA A 74 -2.60 -5.00 -0.94
C ALA A 74 -2.63 -6.27 -1.83
N GLU A 75 -1.60 -7.10 -1.74
CA GLU A 75 -1.55 -8.39 -2.44
C GLU A 75 -2.61 -9.35 -1.91
N THR A 76 -2.74 -9.50 -0.59
CA THR A 76 -3.77 -10.36 -0.01
C THR A 76 -5.18 -9.92 -0.43
N ILE A 77 -5.46 -8.61 -0.47
CA ILE A 77 -6.74 -8.08 -0.94
C ILE A 77 -6.96 -8.40 -2.42
N ALA A 78 -5.96 -8.17 -3.26
CA ALA A 78 -6.04 -8.46 -4.70
C ALA A 78 -6.28 -9.95 -4.96
N THR A 79 -5.60 -10.84 -4.22
CA THR A 79 -5.81 -12.29 -4.30
C THR A 79 -7.24 -12.67 -3.91
N ARG A 80 -7.77 -12.12 -2.80
CA ARG A 80 -9.15 -12.39 -2.35
C ARG A 80 -10.18 -11.98 -3.41
N ILE A 81 -10.06 -10.76 -3.95
CA ILE A 81 -10.96 -10.26 -5.00
C ILE A 81 -10.89 -11.14 -6.26
N GLY A 82 -9.67 -11.55 -6.65
CA GLY A 82 -9.47 -12.44 -7.79
C GLY A 82 -10.17 -13.79 -7.60
N GLN A 83 -9.99 -14.40 -6.43
CA GLN A 83 -10.65 -15.68 -6.09
C GLN A 83 -12.17 -15.55 -6.08
N ASP A 84 -12.71 -14.51 -5.44
CA ASP A 84 -14.15 -14.26 -5.38
C ASP A 84 -14.75 -14.05 -6.77
N ARG A 85 -14.06 -13.30 -7.64
CA ARG A 85 -14.46 -13.10 -9.04
C ARG A 85 -14.52 -14.44 -9.78
N ASP A 86 -13.49 -15.28 -9.64
CA ASP A 86 -13.41 -16.54 -10.37
C ASP A 86 -14.54 -17.51 -9.94
N LEU A 87 -14.84 -17.55 -8.63
CA LEU A 87 -15.99 -18.29 -8.09
C LEU A 87 -17.33 -17.76 -8.63
N TYR A 88 -17.51 -16.44 -8.66
CA TYR A 88 -18.71 -15.80 -9.19
C TYR A 88 -18.93 -16.15 -10.68
N VAL A 89 -17.87 -16.10 -11.48
CA VAL A 89 -17.90 -16.43 -12.91
C VAL A 89 -18.26 -17.91 -13.11
N ALA A 90 -17.61 -18.83 -12.40
CA ALA A 90 -17.90 -20.26 -12.49
C ALA A 90 -19.37 -20.57 -12.15
N ARG A 91 -19.89 -19.97 -11.08
CA ARG A 91 -21.31 -20.11 -10.69
C ARG A 91 -22.27 -19.61 -11.77
N ASN A 92 -21.98 -18.47 -12.36
CA ASN A 92 -22.84 -17.89 -13.39
C ASN A 92 -22.79 -18.68 -14.71
N MET A 93 -21.63 -19.25 -15.06
CA MET A 93 -21.51 -20.15 -16.22
C MET A 93 -22.30 -21.45 -16.01
N ALA A 94 -22.36 -21.95 -14.78
CA ALA A 94 -23.14 -23.14 -14.43
C ALA A 94 -24.65 -22.87 -14.23
N ARG A 95 -25.08 -21.59 -14.25
CA ARG A 95 -26.49 -21.23 -14.04
C ARG A 95 -27.30 -21.57 -15.29
N PRO A 96 -28.31 -22.47 -15.22
CA PRO A 96 -29.18 -22.73 -16.35
C PRO A 96 -29.99 -21.48 -16.69
N VAL A 97 -30.10 -21.18 -17.99
CA VAL A 97 -30.97 -20.11 -18.49
C VAL A 97 -32.40 -20.57 -18.24
N VAL A 98 -33.07 -19.95 -17.27
CA VAL A 98 -34.51 -20.15 -17.10
C VAL A 98 -35.18 -19.50 -18.30
N PRO A 99 -35.92 -20.25 -19.14
CA PRO A 99 -36.63 -19.64 -20.26
C PRO A 99 -37.62 -18.61 -19.71
N ALA A 100 -37.65 -17.43 -20.32
CA ALA A 100 -38.63 -16.40 -19.98
C ALA A 100 -40.03 -17.01 -20.13
N GLN A 101 -40.75 -17.12 -19.03
CA GLN A 101 -42.16 -17.50 -19.04
C GLN A 101 -42.95 -16.24 -19.43
N CYS A 102 -43.34 -16.16 -20.70
CA CYS A 102 -44.40 -15.27 -21.17
C CYS A 102 -45.76 -15.97 -21.02
#